data_AF-A0A7W8KDU2-F1
#
_entry.id   AF-A0A7W8KDU2-F1
#
_cell.length_a   1.000
_cell.length_b   1.000
_cell.length_c   1.000
_cell.angle_alpha   90.00
_cell.angle_beta   90.00
_cell.angle_gamma   90.00
#
_symmetry.space_group_name_H-M   'P 1'
#
loop_
_entity.id
_entity.type
_entity.pdbx_description
1 polymer ?
#
loop_
_entity_poly.entity_id
_entity_poly.type
_entity_poly.pdbx_seq_one_letter_code
_entity_poly.pdbx_strand_id
1 'polypeptide(L)'
;MRRRAPLLCAVLTCTGAVRAAPAGPDVERIALRAAQALDGVLRSCPAAFAKVGTEAKACVGASGTVEQVRVTLGAAFSGDLYGVWRSRDGQVSVFNWVSTAAGHVYLRVQPDPEGRAQTLVYVDVPPDGPVGGAATQIGSVTLTPPPAEPVSTLSAAATGSATAATPPAAVDRGAAPVPFRRTLSVGTPRMNGADVLAVQNRLISLMRPARPGRGDGWFGPVTAAAVRAFQGANGLPVTGTVDRATWDSLFSPGARPYAAPVTP
;
A
#
# COMPACT_ATOMS: atom_id res chain seq x y z
N MET A 1 7.64 73.66 -30.48
CA MET A 1 7.86 72.19 -30.40
C MET A 1 8.54 71.92 -29.06
N ARG A 2 7.93 71.22 -28.09
CA ARG A 2 7.97 69.75 -27.97
C ARG A 2 6.87 69.31 -26.98
N ARG A 3 5.94 68.48 -27.45
CA ARG A 3 4.90 67.85 -26.63
C ARG A 3 5.54 66.75 -25.77
N ARG A 4 5.23 66.73 -24.47
CA ARG A 4 5.54 65.60 -23.58
C ARG A 4 4.54 64.48 -23.85
N ALA A 5 5.02 63.35 -24.40
CA ALA A 5 4.27 62.12 -24.51
C ALA A 5 4.53 61.27 -23.23
N PRO A 6 3.52 60.70 -22.58
CA PRO A 6 3.75 59.69 -21.56
C PRO A 6 3.94 58.32 -22.25
N LEU A 7 5.02 57.62 -21.90
CA LEU A 7 5.21 56.21 -22.22
C LEU A 7 4.08 55.39 -21.57
N LEU A 8 3.22 54.76 -22.38
CA LEU A 8 2.44 53.62 -21.94
C LEU A 8 3.36 52.38 -21.95
N CYS A 9 3.78 51.92 -20.77
CA CYS A 9 4.24 50.55 -20.58
C CYS A 9 3.02 49.64 -20.78
N ALA A 10 2.94 48.97 -21.92
CA ALA A 10 2.05 47.83 -22.11
C ALA A 10 2.56 46.70 -21.21
N VAL A 11 1.95 46.57 -20.03
CA VAL A 11 2.11 45.38 -19.18
C VAL A 11 1.45 44.24 -19.94
N LEU A 12 2.25 43.45 -20.64
CA LEU A 12 1.85 42.17 -21.20
C LEU A 12 1.47 41.29 -19.99
N THR A 13 0.20 41.26 -19.64
CA THR A 13 -0.32 40.25 -18.72
C THR A 13 -0.23 38.92 -19.47
N CYS A 14 0.85 38.18 -19.24
CA CYS A 14 0.82 36.74 -19.38
C CYS A 14 -0.22 36.23 -18.41
N THR A 15 -1.48 36.18 -18.84
CA THR A 15 -2.48 35.29 -18.26
C THR A 15 -1.95 33.88 -18.50
N GLY A 16 -1.11 33.41 -17.58
CA GLY A 16 -0.83 32.00 -17.45
C GLY A 16 -2.18 31.32 -17.30
N ALA A 17 -2.59 30.60 -18.35
CA ALA A 17 -3.71 29.70 -18.26
C ALA A 17 -3.38 28.73 -17.12
N VAL A 18 -4.01 28.93 -15.97
CA VAL A 18 -4.04 27.94 -14.90
C VAL A 18 -4.83 26.79 -15.49
N ARG A 19 -4.10 25.82 -16.04
CA ARG A 19 -4.64 24.60 -16.62
C ARG A 19 -5.35 23.85 -15.50
N ALA A 20 -6.68 23.91 -15.52
CA ALA A 20 -7.54 23.07 -14.70
C ALA A 20 -7.16 21.60 -14.90
N ALA A 21 -7.24 20.82 -13.81
CA ALA A 21 -6.60 19.51 -13.66
C ALA A 21 -6.93 18.54 -14.82
N PRO A 22 -5.93 18.02 -15.58
CA PRO A 22 -6.11 17.17 -16.77
C PRO A 22 -6.56 15.72 -16.48
N ALA A 23 -7.22 15.48 -15.36
CA ALA A 23 -7.58 14.15 -14.88
C ALA A 23 -8.72 13.47 -15.66
N GLY A 24 -9.79 14.20 -15.97
CA GLY A 24 -11.00 13.65 -16.61
C GLY A 24 -10.76 13.00 -17.98
N PRO A 25 -10.13 13.69 -18.93
CA PRO A 25 -9.86 13.13 -20.27
C PRO A 25 -8.95 11.89 -20.25
N ASP A 26 -8.06 11.79 -19.27
CA ASP A 26 -7.18 10.64 -19.11
C ASP A 26 -7.93 9.43 -18.52
N VAL A 27 -8.83 9.64 -17.55
CA VAL A 27 -9.70 8.58 -17.02
C VAL A 27 -10.59 8.01 -18.11
N GLU A 28 -11.23 8.88 -18.90
CA GLU A 28 -12.10 8.45 -20.01
C GLU A 28 -11.30 7.64 -21.06
N ARG A 29 -10.12 8.13 -21.47
CA ARG A 29 -9.27 7.43 -22.44
C ARG A 29 -8.85 6.04 -21.94
N ILE A 30 -8.48 5.93 -20.67
CA ILE A 30 -8.08 4.65 -20.07
C ILE A 30 -9.28 3.70 -19.94
N ALA A 31 -10.44 4.22 -19.54
CA ALA A 31 -11.66 3.42 -19.46
C ALA A 31 -12.11 2.90 -20.84
N LEU A 32 -12.00 3.72 -21.90
CA LEU A 32 -12.25 3.30 -23.28
C LEU A 32 -11.28 2.21 -23.74
N ARG A 33 -9.97 2.38 -23.49
CA ARG A 33 -8.96 1.35 -23.81
C ARG A 33 -9.21 0.05 -23.04
N ALA A 34 -9.58 0.14 -21.76
CA ALA A 34 -9.91 -1.02 -20.95
C ALA A 34 -11.15 -1.74 -21.48
N ALA A 35 -12.20 -1.01 -21.84
CA ALA A 35 -13.40 -1.58 -22.46
C ALA A 35 -13.08 -2.29 -23.77
N GLN A 36 -12.30 -1.67 -24.66
CA GLN A 36 -11.88 -2.29 -25.92
C GLN A 36 -11.06 -3.56 -25.70
N ALA A 37 -10.09 -3.52 -24.78
CA ALA A 37 -9.23 -4.67 -24.49
C ALA A 37 -10.01 -5.87 -23.90
N LEU A 38 -11.11 -5.60 -23.21
CA LEU A 38 -11.91 -6.61 -22.51
C LEU A 38 -13.15 -7.04 -23.27
N ASP A 39 -13.44 -6.44 -24.43
CA ASP A 39 -14.77 -6.47 -25.05
C ASP A 39 -15.88 -6.16 -24.01
N GLY A 40 -15.59 -5.15 -23.19
CA GLY A 40 -16.38 -4.76 -22.03
C GLY A 40 -17.30 -3.58 -22.32
N VAL A 41 -18.25 -3.35 -21.40
CA VAL A 41 -19.26 -2.30 -21.52
C VAL A 41 -18.95 -1.15 -20.57
N LEU A 42 -18.70 0.04 -21.10
CA LEU A 42 -18.67 1.27 -20.32
C LEU A 42 -20.04 1.56 -19.73
N ARG A 43 -20.10 1.85 -18.43
CA ARG A 43 -21.35 2.09 -17.72
C ARG A 43 -21.18 3.04 -16.55
N SER A 44 -22.30 3.55 -16.04
CA SER A 44 -22.32 4.25 -14.76
C SER A 44 -21.78 3.35 -13.66
N CYS A 45 -20.94 3.92 -12.79
CA CYS A 45 -20.40 3.20 -11.66
C CYS A 45 -21.51 2.76 -10.70
N PRO A 46 -21.37 1.57 -10.07
CA PRO A 46 -22.34 1.06 -9.11
C PRO A 46 -22.63 2.04 -7.97
N ALA A 47 -23.80 1.92 -7.35
CA ALA A 47 -24.20 2.78 -6.23
C ALA A 47 -23.21 2.77 -5.06
N ALA A 48 -22.51 1.65 -4.84
CA ALA A 48 -21.43 1.54 -3.84
C ALA A 48 -20.27 2.54 -4.07
N PHE A 49 -20.10 3.04 -5.30
CA PHE A 49 -19.10 4.03 -5.67
C PHE A 49 -19.62 5.46 -5.70
N ALA A 50 -20.90 5.71 -5.34
CA ALA A 50 -21.47 7.05 -5.41
C ALA A 50 -20.70 8.09 -4.57
N LYS A 51 -20.13 7.66 -3.43
CA LYS A 51 -19.30 8.48 -2.53
C LYS A 51 -17.81 8.13 -2.59
N VAL A 52 -17.41 7.29 -3.54
CA VAL A 52 -16.02 6.84 -3.70
C VAL A 52 -15.44 7.51 -4.93
N GLY A 53 -14.23 8.05 -4.78
CA GLY A 53 -13.51 8.64 -5.90
C GLY A 53 -13.96 10.05 -6.27
N THR A 54 -13.56 10.48 -7.46
CA THR A 54 -13.84 11.80 -8.00
C THR A 54 -15.05 11.78 -8.92
N GLU A 55 -15.46 12.95 -9.41
CA GLU A 55 -16.50 13.07 -10.44
C GLU A 55 -16.03 12.53 -11.80
N ALA A 56 -14.72 12.43 -12.01
CA ALA A 56 -14.14 11.90 -13.25
C ALA A 56 -14.17 10.36 -13.35
N LYS A 57 -14.57 9.65 -12.30
CA LYS A 57 -14.55 8.17 -12.27
C LYS A 57 -15.32 7.54 -13.43
N ALA A 58 -14.79 6.43 -13.93
CA ALA A 58 -15.41 5.63 -14.97
C ALA A 58 -15.41 4.14 -14.59
N CYS A 59 -16.40 3.41 -15.10
CA CYS A 59 -16.55 1.98 -14.81
C CYS A 59 -16.81 1.17 -16.07
N VAL A 60 -16.16 0.00 -16.15
CA VAL A 60 -16.32 -0.97 -17.25
C VAL A 60 -16.77 -2.30 -16.66
N GLY A 61 -17.87 -2.85 -17.16
CA GLY A 61 -18.28 -4.23 -16.87
C GLY A 61 -17.65 -5.21 -17.85
N ALA A 62 -17.11 -6.33 -17.36
CA ALA A 62 -16.49 -7.38 -18.17
C ALA A 62 -16.98 -8.78 -17.75
N SER A 63 -17.06 -9.69 -18.73
CA SER A 63 -17.62 -11.04 -18.58
C SER A 63 -16.65 -12.09 -18.04
N GLY A 64 -15.37 -11.74 -17.84
CA GLY A 64 -14.34 -12.62 -17.27
C GLY A 64 -14.16 -12.46 -15.76
N THR A 65 -13.46 -13.41 -15.14
CA THR A 65 -13.03 -13.34 -13.73
C THR A 65 -12.00 -12.22 -13.50
N VAL A 66 -11.84 -11.79 -12.24
CA VAL A 66 -10.84 -10.77 -11.85
C VAL A 66 -9.44 -11.11 -12.38
N GLU A 67 -9.05 -12.39 -12.33
CA GLU A 67 -7.75 -12.86 -12.80
C GLU A 67 -7.63 -12.77 -14.32
N GLN A 68 -8.64 -13.21 -15.07
CA GLN A 68 -8.65 -13.10 -16.53
C GLN A 68 -8.61 -11.63 -16.98
N VAL A 69 -9.41 -10.77 -16.35
CA VAL A 69 -9.42 -9.33 -16.62
C VAL A 69 -8.07 -8.70 -16.30
N ARG A 70 -7.46 -9.05 -15.16
CA ARG A 70 -6.12 -8.59 -14.77
C ARG A 70 -5.06 -8.95 -15.81
N VAL A 71 -5.07 -10.19 -16.30
CA VAL A 71 -4.11 -10.67 -17.31
C VAL A 71 -4.27 -9.91 -18.63
N THR A 72 -5.51 -9.77 -19.12
CA THR A 72 -5.81 -9.05 -20.35
C THR A 72 -5.40 -7.57 -20.26
N LEU A 73 -5.77 -6.89 -19.16
CA LEU A 73 -5.36 -5.51 -18.94
C LEU A 73 -3.83 -5.37 -18.75
N GLY A 74 -3.19 -6.37 -18.14
CA GLY A 74 -1.74 -6.45 -18.03
C GLY A 74 -1.04 -6.42 -19.40
N ALA A 75 -1.57 -7.16 -20.37
CA ALA A 75 -1.06 -7.14 -21.73
C ALA A 75 -1.37 -5.81 -22.45
N ALA A 76 -2.61 -5.34 -22.35
CA ALA A 76 -3.10 -4.14 -23.05
C ALA A 76 -2.44 -2.83 -22.59
N PHE A 77 -1.97 -2.78 -21.33
CA PHE A 77 -1.31 -1.62 -20.73
C PHE A 77 0.16 -1.89 -20.37
N SER A 78 0.79 -2.94 -20.89
CA SER A 78 2.14 -3.39 -20.48
C SER A 78 3.22 -2.30 -20.44
N GLY A 79 3.17 -1.29 -21.31
CA GLY A 79 4.09 -0.13 -21.31
C GLY A 79 3.67 1.03 -20.42
N ASP A 80 2.41 1.08 -20.00
CA ASP A 80 1.82 2.18 -19.25
C ASP A 80 1.60 1.83 -17.77
N LEU A 81 1.60 0.54 -17.40
CA LEU A 81 1.36 0.10 -16.02
C LEU A 81 2.54 0.42 -15.10
N TYR A 82 2.22 0.99 -13.94
CA TYR A 82 3.14 1.27 -12.88
C TYR A 82 3.52 -0.02 -12.11
N GLY A 83 4.39 -0.80 -12.74
CA GLY A 83 4.85 -2.07 -12.22
C GLY A 83 3.75 -3.11 -12.13
N VAL A 84 3.84 -3.95 -11.10
CA VAL A 84 3.00 -5.13 -10.89
C VAL A 84 1.65 -4.80 -10.26
N TRP A 85 0.64 -5.59 -10.61
CA TRP A 85 -0.68 -5.58 -9.97
C TRP A 85 -0.59 -5.86 -8.47
N ARG A 86 -1.38 -5.12 -7.67
CA ARG A 86 -1.38 -5.17 -6.20
C ARG A 86 -2.77 -5.57 -5.69
N SER A 87 -2.86 -6.15 -4.50
CA SER A 87 -4.14 -6.44 -3.82
C SER A 87 -4.04 -6.10 -2.34
N ARG A 88 -5.17 -5.78 -1.70
CA ARG A 88 -5.27 -5.55 -0.25
C ARG A 88 -6.22 -6.53 0.46
N ASP A 89 -6.85 -7.41 -0.29
CA ASP A 89 -7.98 -8.24 0.11
C ASP A 89 -7.85 -9.69 -0.37
N GLY A 90 -6.61 -10.19 -0.50
CA GLY A 90 -6.36 -11.59 -0.86
C GLY A 90 -6.67 -11.91 -2.31
N GLN A 91 -6.40 -10.99 -3.24
CA GLN A 91 -6.68 -11.08 -4.68
C GLN A 91 -8.16 -11.06 -5.05
N VAL A 92 -9.06 -10.77 -4.10
CA VAL A 92 -10.47 -10.51 -4.42
C VAL A 92 -10.56 -9.28 -5.31
N SER A 93 -9.82 -8.23 -5.02
CA SER A 93 -9.59 -7.13 -5.94
C SER A 93 -8.09 -6.89 -6.16
N VAL A 94 -7.77 -6.45 -7.37
CA VAL A 94 -6.42 -6.05 -7.74
C VAL A 94 -6.44 -4.64 -8.30
N PHE A 95 -5.34 -3.92 -8.13
CA PHE A 95 -5.20 -2.57 -8.66
C PHE A 95 -3.81 -2.31 -9.19
N ASN A 96 -3.72 -1.34 -10.08
CA ASN A 96 -2.49 -0.78 -10.60
C ASN A 96 -2.69 0.71 -10.90
N TRP A 97 -1.63 1.38 -11.31
CA TRP A 97 -1.69 2.75 -11.83
C TRP A 97 -1.26 2.72 -13.28
N VAL A 98 -1.90 3.52 -14.11
CA VAL A 98 -1.52 3.71 -15.51
C VAL A 98 -0.86 5.09 -15.60
N SER A 99 0.39 5.13 -16.02
CA SER A 99 1.13 6.37 -16.26
C SER A 99 0.56 7.09 -17.50
N THR A 100 0.37 8.39 -17.38
CA THR A 100 -0.08 9.28 -18.47
C THR A 100 0.83 10.49 -18.56
N ALA A 101 0.73 11.26 -19.64
CA ALA A 101 1.47 12.52 -19.79
C ALA A 101 1.15 13.55 -18.68
N ALA A 102 -0.02 13.43 -18.05
CA ALA A 102 -0.49 14.33 -17.00
C ALA A 102 -0.33 13.76 -15.58
N GLY A 103 0.13 12.52 -15.41
CA GLY A 103 0.33 11.90 -14.10
C GLY A 103 0.01 10.42 -14.11
N HIS A 104 -0.90 10.01 -13.22
CA HIS A 104 -1.27 8.61 -13.05
C HIS A 104 -2.78 8.48 -12.88
N VAL A 105 -3.33 7.42 -13.45
CA VAL A 105 -4.73 7.02 -13.28
C VAL A 105 -4.78 5.70 -12.53
N TYR A 106 -5.57 5.68 -11.47
CA TYR A 106 -5.84 4.50 -10.68
C TYR A 106 -6.75 3.56 -11.45
N LEU A 107 -6.40 2.28 -11.49
CA LEU A 107 -7.19 1.23 -12.11
C LEU A 107 -7.35 0.08 -11.12
N ARG A 108 -8.59 -0.28 -10.79
CA ARG A 108 -8.95 -1.40 -9.91
C ARG A 108 -9.85 -2.38 -10.64
N VAL A 109 -9.58 -3.67 -10.47
CA VAL A 109 -10.36 -4.80 -10.98
C VAL A 109 -10.89 -5.58 -9.78
N GLN A 110 -12.19 -5.85 -9.76
CA GLN A 110 -12.88 -6.53 -8.65
C GLN A 110 -14.15 -7.22 -9.15
N PRO A 111 -14.78 -8.13 -8.37
CA PRO A 111 -16.10 -8.64 -8.70
C PRO A 111 -17.09 -7.49 -8.81
N ASP A 112 -18.04 -7.60 -9.74
CA ASP A 112 -19.10 -6.62 -9.86
C ASP A 112 -20.01 -6.66 -8.62
N PRO A 113 -20.08 -5.58 -7.81
CA PRO A 113 -20.89 -5.58 -6.61
C PRO A 113 -22.40 -5.68 -6.90
N GLU A 114 -22.82 -5.33 -8.11
CA GLU A 114 -24.23 -5.42 -8.54
C GLU A 114 -24.52 -6.69 -9.34
N GLY A 115 -23.50 -7.51 -9.64
CA GLY A 115 -23.66 -8.72 -10.45
C GLY A 115 -24.14 -8.49 -11.89
N ARG A 116 -24.05 -7.26 -12.41
CA ARG A 116 -24.45 -6.93 -13.79
C ARG A 116 -23.43 -7.44 -14.83
N ALA A 117 -22.19 -7.61 -14.40
CA ALA A 117 -21.11 -8.31 -15.07
C ALA A 117 -20.41 -9.26 -14.07
N GLN A 118 -19.45 -10.07 -14.52
CA GLN A 118 -18.65 -10.87 -13.57
C GLN A 118 -17.62 -10.00 -12.85
N THR A 119 -16.99 -9.09 -13.58
CA THR A 119 -15.94 -8.19 -13.08
C THR A 119 -16.26 -6.75 -13.42
N LEU A 120 -15.95 -5.87 -12.48
CA LEU A 120 -15.95 -4.42 -12.65
C LEU A 120 -14.51 -3.90 -12.67
N VAL A 121 -14.20 -3.10 -13.69
CA VAL A 121 -13.01 -2.26 -13.72
C VAL A 121 -13.42 -0.85 -13.33
N TYR A 122 -12.87 -0.35 -12.23
CA TYR A 122 -13.04 1.01 -11.75
C TYR A 122 -11.77 1.82 -12.11
N VAL A 123 -11.97 2.96 -12.75
CA VAL A 123 -10.90 3.84 -13.21
C VAL A 123 -11.15 5.23 -12.65
N ASP A 124 -10.15 5.84 -12.04
CA ASP A 124 -10.26 7.17 -11.48
C ASP A 124 -8.89 7.83 -11.32
N VAL A 125 -8.87 9.12 -11.02
CA VAL A 125 -7.68 9.77 -10.49
C VAL A 125 -7.65 9.65 -8.97
N PRO A 126 -6.45 9.60 -8.36
CA PRO A 126 -6.37 9.69 -6.91
C PRO A 126 -6.96 11.03 -6.45
N PRO A 127 -7.82 11.06 -5.42
CA PRO A 127 -8.15 12.30 -4.74
C PRO A 127 -6.83 12.81 -4.14
N ASP A 128 -6.34 13.90 -4.72
CA ASP A 128 -5.01 14.49 -4.53
C ASP A 128 -3.86 13.71 -5.20
N GLY A 129 -3.29 14.32 -6.24
CA GLY A 129 -2.08 13.85 -6.94
C GLY A 129 -0.85 13.80 -6.01
N PRO A 130 0.28 13.25 -6.52
CA PRO A 130 1.36 12.70 -5.69
C PRO A 130 1.97 13.71 -4.72
N VAL A 131 2.08 13.32 -3.45
CA VAL A 131 2.96 13.95 -2.46
C VAL A 131 4.41 13.93 -2.95
N GLY A 132 4.75 14.98 -3.67
CA GLY A 132 6.07 15.28 -4.22
C GLY A 132 6.17 16.79 -4.40
N GLY A 133 6.12 17.52 -3.29
CA GLY A 133 6.22 18.98 -3.26
C GLY A 133 6.61 19.43 -1.85
N ALA A 134 7.78 20.06 -1.75
CA ALA A 134 8.33 20.60 -0.53
C ALA A 134 7.36 21.57 0.16
N ALA A 135 7.19 21.43 1.47
CA ALA A 135 6.69 22.49 2.34
C ALA A 135 7.81 22.86 3.33
N THR A 136 8.33 24.07 3.14
CA THR A 136 9.25 24.75 4.05
C THR A 136 8.55 25.09 5.37
N GLN A 137 9.17 24.62 6.46
CA GLN A 137 9.19 25.04 7.87
C GLN A 137 7.99 25.70 8.57
N ILE A 138 7.71 25.18 9.79
CA ILE A 138 7.66 25.98 11.02
C ILE A 138 8.02 25.15 12.28
N GLY A 139 8.98 25.64 13.08
CA GLY A 139 8.97 25.56 14.55
C GLY A 139 9.50 24.28 15.25
N SER A 140 10.64 24.41 15.91
CA SER A 140 11.20 23.48 16.91
C SER A 140 10.37 23.45 18.20
N VAL A 141 10.12 22.25 18.75
CA VAL A 141 9.80 22.06 20.17
C VAL A 141 10.69 20.95 20.73
N THR A 142 11.57 21.34 21.65
CA THR A 142 12.35 20.42 22.49
C THR A 142 11.46 19.94 23.63
N LEU A 143 11.17 18.64 23.70
CA LEU A 143 10.60 18.02 24.90
C LEU A 143 11.71 17.25 25.61
N THR A 144 12.17 17.83 26.72
CA THR A 144 13.09 17.24 27.69
C THR A 144 12.46 16.00 28.33
N PRO A 145 13.12 14.82 28.33
CA PRO A 145 12.59 13.64 29.02
C PRO A 145 12.76 13.76 30.55
N PRO A 146 11.77 13.36 31.37
CA PRO A 146 11.98 13.17 32.80
C PRO A 146 12.83 11.90 33.08
N PRO A 147 13.58 11.88 34.19
CA PRO A 147 14.58 10.85 34.49
C PRO A 147 13.97 9.49 34.86
N ALA A 148 14.71 8.44 34.52
CA ALA A 148 14.45 7.06 34.93
C ALA A 148 14.88 6.83 36.38
N GLU A 149 14.08 6.05 37.12
CA GLU A 149 14.43 5.49 38.43
C GLU A 149 14.14 3.97 38.46
N PRO A 150 14.78 3.22 39.39
CA PRO A 150 15.42 1.94 39.07
C PRO A 150 14.53 0.70 39.25
N VAL A 151 14.93 -0.32 38.48
CA VAL A 151 14.56 -1.73 38.65
C VAL A 151 14.97 -2.27 40.02
N SER A 152 14.10 -3.07 40.63
CA SER A 152 14.49 -4.04 41.66
C SER A 152 13.68 -5.33 41.52
N THR A 153 14.45 -6.40 41.59
CA THR A 153 14.16 -7.83 41.45
C THR A 153 13.31 -8.39 42.59
N LEU A 154 12.53 -9.44 42.31
CA LEU A 154 12.40 -10.59 43.22
C LEU A 154 12.00 -11.87 42.47
N SER A 155 12.50 -12.97 43.04
CA SER A 155 12.65 -14.31 42.51
C SER A 155 11.64 -15.29 43.15
N ALA A 156 11.59 -16.49 42.57
CA ALA A 156 11.14 -17.78 43.11
C ALA A 156 9.64 -18.17 43.07
N ALA A 157 9.38 -19.05 42.10
CA ALA A 157 8.85 -20.41 42.25
C ALA A 157 7.66 -20.68 43.19
N ALA A 158 6.56 -21.16 42.58
CA ALA A 158 5.67 -22.12 43.21
C ALA A 158 5.28 -23.20 42.18
N THR A 159 5.67 -24.43 42.52
CA THR A 159 5.35 -25.68 41.85
C THR A 159 3.89 -26.04 42.10
N GLY A 160 3.15 -26.41 41.06
CA GLY A 160 1.81 -26.97 41.17
C GLY A 160 1.42 -27.71 39.90
N SER A 161 1.54 -29.04 39.94
CA SER A 161 1.06 -29.95 38.90
C SER A 161 -0.27 -30.55 39.35
N ALA A 162 -1.32 -30.41 38.55
CA ALA A 162 -2.53 -31.23 38.64
C ALA A 162 -3.19 -31.33 37.26
N THR A 163 -3.62 -32.54 36.94
CA THR A 163 -3.85 -33.08 35.60
C THR A 163 -5.28 -32.90 35.09
N ALA A 164 -5.38 -32.69 33.77
CA ALA A 164 -6.44 -32.99 32.81
C ALA A 164 -7.92 -32.62 33.09
N ALA A 165 -8.38 -31.64 32.31
CA ALA A 165 -9.67 -31.73 31.61
C ALA A 165 -9.45 -31.25 30.16
N THR A 166 -9.93 -32.01 29.17
CA THR A 166 -9.83 -31.67 27.74
C THR A 166 -11.05 -30.89 27.26
N PRO A 167 -10.86 -29.64 26.79
CA PRO A 167 -11.66 -29.03 25.71
C PRO A 167 -10.79 -28.52 24.53
N PRO A 168 -11.38 -28.09 23.38
CA PRO A 168 -10.85 -28.36 22.04
C PRO A 168 -9.70 -27.43 21.59
N ALA A 169 -8.82 -28.00 20.75
CA ALA A 169 -7.87 -27.37 19.84
C ALA A 169 -7.56 -25.89 20.09
N ALA A 170 -6.59 -25.65 20.98
CA ALA A 170 -5.91 -24.36 21.07
C ALA A 170 -5.18 -24.08 19.75
N VAL A 171 -5.61 -23.03 19.05
CA VAL A 171 -4.91 -22.48 17.88
C VAL A 171 -3.52 -22.05 18.35
N ASP A 172 -2.49 -22.69 17.82
CA ASP A 172 -1.09 -22.45 18.14
C ASP A 172 -0.70 -21.00 17.78
N ARG A 173 -0.68 -20.09 18.76
CA ARG A 173 -0.51 -18.64 18.54
C ARG A 173 0.93 -18.22 18.20
N GLY A 174 1.81 -19.17 17.94
CA GLY A 174 3.21 -18.97 17.53
C GLY A 174 3.63 -19.76 16.29
N ALA A 175 2.69 -20.39 15.59
CA ALA A 175 3.01 -21.07 14.35
C ALA A 175 2.88 -20.11 13.15
N ALA A 176 3.86 -20.12 12.26
CA ALA A 176 3.75 -19.39 11.00
C ALA A 176 2.55 -19.95 10.20
N PRO A 177 1.67 -19.10 9.65
CA PRO A 177 0.49 -19.57 8.91
C PRO A 177 0.87 -20.25 7.58
N VAL A 178 2.12 -20.08 7.15
CA VAL A 178 2.72 -20.75 6.00
C VAL A 178 4.13 -21.21 6.37
N PRO A 179 4.67 -22.27 5.76
CA PRO A 179 6.03 -22.71 6.00
C PRO A 179 7.07 -21.79 5.32
N PHE A 180 8.29 -21.74 5.87
CA PHE A 180 9.42 -21.07 5.22
C PHE A 180 9.79 -21.79 3.92
N ARG A 181 9.93 -21.04 2.82
CA ARG A 181 10.23 -21.57 1.48
C ARG A 181 11.52 -21.04 0.89
N ARG A 182 11.85 -19.79 1.21
CA ARG A 182 12.96 -19.03 0.63
C ARG A 182 13.29 -17.83 1.51
N THR A 183 14.51 -17.35 1.38
CA THR A 183 14.95 -16.09 1.98
C THR A 183 14.25 -14.91 1.32
N LEU A 184 13.66 -14.00 2.10
CA LEU A 184 12.92 -12.84 1.57
C LEU A 184 13.72 -11.55 1.71
N SER A 185 13.88 -10.81 0.61
CA SER A 185 14.59 -9.53 0.57
C SER A 185 14.01 -8.59 -0.46
N VAL A 186 14.50 -7.35 -0.48
CA VAL A 186 14.25 -6.44 -1.61
C VAL A 186 14.92 -7.02 -2.85
N GLY A 187 14.22 -7.00 -3.98
CA GLY A 187 14.72 -7.48 -5.26
C GLY A 187 13.99 -6.86 -6.45
N THR A 188 14.47 -7.16 -7.64
CA THR A 188 13.89 -6.75 -8.92
C THR A 188 13.71 -8.00 -9.81
N PRO A 189 12.49 -8.49 -10.05
CA PRO A 189 11.22 -7.99 -9.50
C PRO A 189 11.11 -8.19 -7.99
N ARG A 190 10.26 -7.39 -7.33
CA ARG A 190 10.05 -7.50 -5.88
C ARG A 190 9.49 -8.87 -5.51
N MET A 191 10.03 -9.45 -4.44
CA MET A 191 9.52 -10.70 -3.90
C MET A 191 8.08 -10.50 -3.41
N ASN A 192 7.21 -11.46 -3.70
CA ASN A 192 5.82 -11.41 -3.28
C ASN A 192 5.25 -12.82 -3.05
N GLY A 193 4.17 -12.89 -2.29
CA GLY A 193 3.46 -14.14 -2.00
C GLY A 193 2.93 -14.22 -0.58
N ALA A 194 2.33 -15.38 -0.25
CA ALA A 194 1.76 -15.64 1.06
C ALA A 194 2.82 -15.62 2.18
N ASP A 195 4.07 -15.97 1.88
CA ASP A 195 5.24 -15.87 2.76
C ASP A 195 5.56 -14.42 3.15
N VAL A 196 5.59 -13.53 2.16
CA VAL A 196 5.79 -12.09 2.38
C VAL A 196 4.63 -11.47 3.16
N LEU A 197 3.39 -11.82 2.80
CA LEU A 197 2.19 -11.33 3.48
C LEU A 197 2.16 -11.78 4.95
N ALA A 198 2.53 -13.02 5.24
CA ALA A 198 2.62 -13.55 6.60
C ALA A 198 3.64 -12.77 7.44
N VAL A 199 4.83 -12.53 6.89
CA VAL A 199 5.89 -11.73 7.52
C VAL A 199 5.40 -10.32 7.83
N GLN A 200 4.82 -9.64 6.84
CA GLN A 200 4.34 -8.26 7.01
C GLN A 200 3.24 -8.16 8.07
N ASN A 201 2.26 -9.06 8.06
CA ASN A 201 1.19 -9.07 9.05
C ASN A 201 1.74 -9.34 10.46
N ARG A 202 2.71 -10.26 10.58
CA ARG A 202 3.37 -10.54 11.86
C ARG A 202 4.16 -9.34 12.36
N LEU A 203 4.94 -8.69 11.49
CA LEU A 203 5.66 -7.45 11.80
C LEU A 203 4.70 -6.34 12.26
N ILE A 204 3.60 -6.10 11.54
CA ILE A 204 2.58 -5.11 11.93
C ILE A 204 2.03 -5.41 13.34
N SER A 205 1.76 -6.68 13.67
CA SER A 205 1.25 -7.05 15.01
C SER A 205 2.23 -6.77 16.16
N LEU A 206 3.53 -6.89 15.89
CA LEU A 206 4.62 -6.69 16.85
C LEU A 206 5.10 -5.24 16.93
N MET A 207 4.71 -4.39 15.97
CA MET A 207 5.15 -3.01 15.90
C MET A 207 4.57 -2.14 17.03
N ARG A 208 5.39 -1.24 17.57
CA ARG A 208 5.01 -0.27 18.60
C ARG A 208 5.39 1.18 18.21
N PRO A 209 4.50 2.17 18.41
CA PRO A 209 3.08 2.01 18.76
C PRO A 209 2.32 1.24 17.68
N ALA A 210 1.23 0.55 18.06
CA ALA A 210 0.46 -0.24 17.12
C ALA A 210 -0.12 0.66 16.03
N ARG A 211 0.06 0.28 14.76
CA ARG A 211 -0.56 0.95 13.62
C ARG A 211 -1.53 0.00 12.95
N PRO A 212 -2.79 0.40 12.71
CA PRO A 212 -3.71 -0.42 11.95
C PRO A 212 -3.20 -0.58 10.52
N GLY A 213 -3.34 -1.78 9.96
CA GLY A 213 -2.90 -2.08 8.61
C GLY A 213 -2.77 -3.58 8.36
N ARG A 214 -2.62 -3.93 7.08
CA ARG A 214 -2.28 -5.28 6.62
C ARG A 214 -1.15 -5.18 5.61
N GLY A 215 -0.34 -6.23 5.55
CA GLY A 215 0.64 -6.39 4.50
C GLY A 215 -0.02 -6.40 3.12
N ASP A 216 0.71 -5.93 2.12
CA ASP A 216 0.30 -5.96 0.71
C ASP A 216 0.83 -7.21 -0.02
N GLY A 217 1.62 -8.03 0.66
CA GLY A 217 2.25 -9.23 0.11
C GLY A 217 3.49 -8.94 -0.74
N TRP A 218 4.04 -7.72 -0.75
CA TRP A 218 5.21 -7.32 -1.54
C TRP A 218 6.39 -6.87 -0.67
N PHE A 219 7.55 -7.50 -0.86
CA PHE A 219 8.74 -7.20 -0.07
C PHE A 219 9.45 -5.96 -0.63
N GLY A 220 9.04 -4.79 -0.12
CA GLY A 220 9.60 -3.50 -0.50
C GLY A 220 10.57 -2.92 0.54
N PRO A 221 11.14 -1.73 0.27
CA PRO A 221 12.02 -1.03 1.20
C PRO A 221 11.40 -0.80 2.59
N VAL A 222 10.09 -0.56 2.65
CA VAL A 222 9.34 -0.41 3.91
C VAL A 222 9.35 -1.71 4.71
N THR A 223 9.11 -2.85 4.07
CA THR A 223 9.19 -4.17 4.71
C THR A 223 10.62 -4.46 5.18
N ALA A 224 11.63 -4.17 4.36
CA ALA A 224 13.03 -4.33 4.75
C ALA A 224 13.41 -3.47 5.96
N ALA A 225 12.91 -2.24 6.04
CA ALA A 225 13.12 -1.37 7.20
C ALA A 225 12.45 -1.94 8.47
N ALA A 226 11.23 -2.45 8.35
CA ALA A 226 10.54 -3.13 9.45
C ALA A 226 11.28 -4.39 9.90
N VAL A 227 11.81 -5.19 8.96
CA VAL A 227 12.63 -6.37 9.26
C VAL A 227 13.91 -5.96 9.99
N ARG A 228 14.61 -4.90 9.56
CA ARG A 228 15.79 -4.39 10.26
C ARG A 228 15.47 -3.99 11.71
N ALA A 229 14.38 -3.26 11.91
CA ALA A 229 13.97 -2.83 13.24
C ALA A 229 13.60 -4.03 14.15
N PHE A 230 12.88 -5.01 13.59
CA PHE A 230 12.58 -6.26 14.28
C PHE A 230 13.85 -7.04 14.66
N GLN A 231 14.78 -7.20 13.71
CA GLN A 231 16.05 -7.89 13.92
C GLN A 231 16.85 -7.24 15.05
N GLY A 232 16.98 -5.91 15.05
CA GLY A 232 17.65 -5.17 16.11
C GLY A 232 17.00 -5.40 17.49
N ALA A 233 15.67 -5.40 17.57
CA ALA A 233 14.95 -5.64 18.84
C ALA A 233 15.05 -7.09 19.35
N ASN A 234 15.32 -8.05 18.45
CA ASN A 234 15.37 -9.48 18.75
C ASN A 234 16.79 -10.04 18.81
N GLY A 235 17.82 -9.19 18.74
CA GLY A 235 19.23 -9.61 18.83
C GLY A 235 19.71 -10.40 17.61
N LEU A 236 19.09 -10.19 16.45
CA LEU A 236 19.47 -10.82 15.19
C LEU A 236 20.39 -9.90 14.38
N PRO A 237 21.20 -10.45 13.44
CA PRO A 237 21.90 -9.65 12.45
C PRO A 237 20.94 -8.74 11.66
N VAL A 238 21.23 -7.43 11.63
CA VAL A 238 20.36 -6.41 11.03
C VAL A 238 20.59 -6.33 9.51
N THR A 239 20.08 -7.32 8.77
CA THR A 239 20.26 -7.46 7.32
C THR A 239 19.10 -6.86 6.52
N GLY A 240 17.92 -6.72 7.13
CA GLY A 240 16.68 -6.38 6.42
C GLY A 240 16.16 -7.50 5.51
N THR A 241 16.73 -8.69 5.66
CA THR A 241 16.40 -9.91 4.91
C THR A 241 15.82 -10.93 5.89
N VAL A 242 14.75 -11.62 5.50
CA VAL A 242 14.14 -12.69 6.29
C VAL A 242 14.71 -14.02 5.84
N ASP A 243 15.77 -14.45 6.51
CA ASP A 243 16.32 -15.80 6.42
C ASP A 243 15.62 -16.76 7.39
N ARG A 244 16.11 -18.00 7.48
CA ARG A 244 15.53 -19.04 8.35
C ARG A 244 15.50 -18.60 9.82
N ALA A 245 16.59 -18.04 10.33
CA ALA A 245 16.71 -17.60 11.71
C ALA A 245 15.75 -16.44 12.02
N THR A 246 15.66 -15.45 11.12
CA THR A 246 14.72 -14.34 11.25
C THR A 246 13.27 -14.84 11.22
N TRP A 247 12.95 -15.78 10.32
CA TRP A 247 11.62 -16.39 10.26
C TRP A 247 11.24 -17.09 11.56
N ASP A 248 12.11 -17.95 12.09
CA ASP A 248 11.84 -18.69 13.31
C ASP A 248 11.64 -17.76 14.50
N SER A 249 12.49 -16.74 14.65
CA SER A 249 12.35 -15.73 15.68
C SER A 249 11.03 -14.94 15.53
N LEU A 250 10.69 -14.50 14.31
CA LEU A 250 9.49 -13.69 14.03
C LEU A 250 8.18 -14.40 14.36
N PHE A 251 8.10 -15.70 14.09
CA PHE A 251 6.90 -16.48 14.37
C PHE A 251 6.89 -17.11 15.75
N SER A 252 8.04 -17.25 16.42
CA SER A 252 8.10 -17.82 17.76
C SER A 252 7.18 -17.10 18.78
N PRO A 253 6.73 -17.81 19.82
CA PRO A 253 6.05 -17.19 20.95
C PRO A 253 6.89 -16.12 21.67
N GLY A 254 8.22 -16.18 21.56
CA GLY A 254 9.16 -15.24 22.19
C GLY A 254 9.50 -14.01 21.35
N ALA A 255 8.86 -13.81 20.20
CA ALA A 255 9.11 -12.66 19.33
C ALA A 255 8.87 -11.33 20.08
N ARG A 256 9.92 -10.53 20.21
CA ARG A 256 9.87 -9.24 20.91
C ARG A 256 9.27 -8.16 20.02
N PRO A 257 8.36 -7.33 20.55
CA PRO A 257 7.91 -6.11 19.88
C PRO A 257 9.08 -5.19 19.50
N TYR A 258 8.89 -4.40 18.44
CA TYR A 258 9.92 -3.47 17.96
C TYR A 258 9.31 -2.08 17.69
N ALA A 259 10.14 -1.05 17.77
CA ALA A 259 9.72 0.33 17.48
C ALA A 259 9.51 0.51 15.97
N ALA A 260 8.44 1.21 15.60
CA ALA A 260 8.18 1.56 14.20
C ALA A 260 9.43 2.24 13.58
N PRO A 261 9.90 1.81 12.39
CA PRO A 261 11.06 2.42 11.77
C PRO A 261 10.82 3.92 11.55
N VAL A 262 11.80 4.73 11.93
CA VAL A 262 11.81 6.16 11.61
C VAL A 262 12.23 6.26 10.14
N THR A 263 11.27 6.43 9.24
CA THR A 263 11.57 6.79 7.85
C THR A 263 11.96 8.27 7.81
N PRO A 264 13.16 8.63 7.34
CA PRO A 264 13.49 10.02 7.03
C PRO A 264 12.62 10.54 5.87
#